data_AF-A0A964ZP16-F1
#
_entry.id   AF-A0A964ZP16-F1
#
_cell.length_a   1.000
_cell.length_b   1.000
_cell.length_c   1.000
_cell.angle_alpha   90.00
_cell.angle_beta   90.00
_cell.angle_gamma   90.00
#
_symmetry.space_group_name_H-M   'P 1'
#
loop_
_entity.id
_entity.type
_entity.pdbx_description
1 polymer ?
#
loop_
_entity_poly.entity_id
_entity_poly.type
_entity_poly.pdbx_seq_one_letter_code
_entity_poly.pdbx_strand_id
1 'polypeptide(L)'
;MARKPAVTHGFVVVDKPAGMTSHDVVGRLRRRFNERRVGHSGTLDPDATGVLLVAIGNATRLLQFFGNLPKTYTGEVVFGTATTTLDASGEVVATSDMST
;
A
#
# COMPACT_ATOMS: atom_id res chain seq x y z
N MET A 1 -25.42 -15.35 -12.04
CA MET A 1 -26.19 -14.15 -11.66
C MET A 1 -25.50 -12.91 -12.19
N ALA A 2 -26.22 -12.01 -12.88
CA ALA A 2 -25.66 -10.75 -13.34
C ALA A 2 -25.25 -9.90 -12.14
N ARG A 3 -24.05 -9.34 -12.18
CA ARG A 3 -23.50 -8.51 -11.09
C ARG A 3 -24.26 -7.19 -11.03
N LYS A 4 -24.87 -6.88 -9.88
CA LYS A 4 -25.50 -5.57 -9.64
C LYS A 4 -24.42 -4.49 -9.82
N PRO A 5 -24.66 -3.43 -10.64
CA PRO A 5 -23.69 -2.37 -10.82
C PRO A 5 -23.41 -1.69 -9.47
N ALA A 6 -22.15 -1.32 -9.25
CA ALA A 6 -21.75 -0.63 -8.03
C ALA A 6 -22.53 0.69 -7.92
N VAL A 7 -23.09 0.97 -6.76
CA VAL A 7 -23.78 2.26 -6.51
C VAL A 7 -22.79 3.37 -6.21
N THR A 8 -21.56 3.01 -5.81
CA THR A 8 -20.50 3.94 -5.42
C THR A 8 -19.31 3.83 -6.37
N HIS A 9 -18.86 4.96 -6.88
CA HIS A 9 -17.65 5.09 -7.69
C HIS A 9 -16.84 6.26 -7.17
N GLY A 10 -15.53 6.08 -7.01
CA GLY A 10 -14.67 7.17 -6.55
C GLY A 10 -13.34 6.67 -6.00
N PHE A 11 -12.63 7.58 -5.35
CA PHE A 11 -11.37 7.33 -4.69
C PHE A 11 -11.50 7.50 -3.18
N VAL A 12 -10.71 6.73 -2.45
CA VAL A 12 -10.51 6.84 -1.01
C VAL A 12 -9.01 7.00 -0.80
N VAL A 13 -8.62 8.11 -0.20
CA VAL A 13 -7.25 8.34 0.26
C VAL A 13 -7.15 7.76 1.65
N VAL A 14 -6.47 6.63 1.80
CA VAL A 14 -6.31 5.94 3.08
C VAL A 14 -4.96 6.32 3.67
N ASP A 15 -4.94 6.75 4.92
CA ASP A 15 -3.72 6.70 5.73
C ASP A 15 -3.58 5.27 6.25
N LYS A 16 -2.71 4.48 5.60
CA LYS A 16 -2.54 3.05 5.90
C LYS A 16 -1.78 2.92 7.22
N PRO A 17 -2.30 2.17 8.20
CA PRO A 17 -1.53 1.87 9.41
C PRO A 17 -0.39 0.86 9.11
N ALA A 18 0.61 0.83 9.99
CA ALA A 18 1.64 -0.20 9.99
C ALA A 18 1.04 -1.57 10.35
N GLY A 19 1.73 -2.65 9.98
CA GLY A 19 1.28 -4.03 10.17
C GLY A 19 0.10 -4.45 9.28
N MET A 20 -0.29 -3.64 8.29
CA MET A 20 -1.40 -3.94 7.38
C MET A 20 -0.91 -3.97 5.94
N THR A 21 -1.23 -5.03 5.20
CA THR A 21 -0.91 -5.06 3.77
C THR A 21 -1.82 -4.12 2.99
N SER A 22 -1.36 -3.64 1.83
CA SER A 22 -2.21 -2.89 0.90
C SER A 22 -3.45 -3.69 0.46
N HIS A 23 -3.35 -5.03 0.44
CA HIS A 23 -4.47 -5.91 0.11
C HIS A 23 -5.52 -5.98 1.23
N ASP A 24 -5.11 -5.94 2.50
CA ASP A 24 -6.04 -5.91 3.63
C ASP A 24 -6.90 -4.64 3.61
N VAL A 25 -6.31 -3.50 3.27
CA VAL A 25 -7.04 -2.24 3.07
C VAL A 25 -8.12 -2.40 1.99
N VAL A 26 -7.74 -2.97 0.84
CA VAL A 26 -8.70 -3.29 -0.25
C VAL A 26 -9.80 -4.20 0.27
N GLY A 27 -9.47 -5.25 1.02
CA GLY A 27 -10.44 -6.17 1.63
C GLY A 27 -11.42 -5.49 2.57
N ARG A 28 -10.95 -4.57 3.42
CA ARG A 28 -11.80 -3.78 4.32
C ARG A 28 -12.73 -2.86 3.54
N LEU A 29 -12.23 -2.18 2.51
CA LEU A 29 -13.05 -1.26 1.70
C LEU A 29 -14.08 -2.01 0.84
N ARG A 30 -13.76 -3.20 0.34
CA ARG A 30 -14.74 -4.08 -0.33
C ARG A 30 -15.95 -4.36 0.56
N ARG A 31 -15.71 -4.71 1.83
CA ARG A 31 -16.77 -4.95 2.82
C ARG A 31 -17.53 -3.66 3.16
N ARG A 32 -16.81 -2.57 3.39
CA ARG A 32 -17.38 -1.26 3.79
C ARG A 32 -18.32 -0.66 2.74
N PHE A 33 -17.98 -0.82 1.46
CA PHE A 33 -18.76 -0.28 0.33
C PHE A 33 -19.65 -1.32 -0.34
N ASN A 34 -19.64 -2.58 0.12
CA ASN A 34 -20.31 -3.70 -0.52
C ASN A 34 -20.03 -3.78 -2.03
N GLU A 35 -18.75 -3.58 -2.41
CA GLU A 35 -18.30 -3.53 -3.80
C GLU A 35 -17.08 -4.43 -4.00
N ARG A 36 -17.06 -5.22 -5.08
CA ARG A 36 -15.96 -6.16 -5.36
C ARG A 36 -14.84 -5.53 -6.19
N ARG A 37 -15.16 -4.60 -7.08
CA ARG A 37 -14.19 -3.86 -7.91
C ARG A 37 -13.59 -2.74 -7.07
N VAL A 38 -12.53 -3.10 -6.37
CA VAL A 38 -11.70 -2.23 -5.55
C VAL A 38 -10.24 -2.56 -5.85
N GLY A 39 -9.39 -1.55 -5.95
CA GLY A 39 -7.95 -1.70 -6.17
C GLY A 39 -7.18 -0.44 -5.77
N HIS A 40 -5.87 -0.54 -5.58
CA HIS A 40 -5.00 0.58 -5.19
C HIS A 40 -4.06 1.00 -6.34
N SER A 41 -3.52 2.24 -6.28
CA SER A 41 -2.62 2.77 -7.32
C SER A 41 -1.15 2.37 -7.18
N GLY A 42 -0.78 1.77 -6.05
CA GLY A 42 0.55 1.21 -5.81
C GLY A 42 0.61 0.58 -4.44
N THR A 43 1.48 -0.40 -4.27
CA THR A 43 1.65 -1.11 -3.00
C THR A 43 2.47 -0.25 -2.04
N LEU A 44 2.03 -0.17 -0.79
CA LEU A 44 2.86 0.16 0.36
C LEU A 44 3.19 -1.13 1.12
N ASP A 45 4.43 -1.24 1.59
CA ASP A 45 4.88 -2.34 2.42
C ASP A 45 4.04 -2.44 3.70
N PRO A 46 3.94 -3.64 4.31
CA PRO A 46 3.09 -3.85 5.50
C PRO A 46 3.38 -2.87 6.63
N ASP A 47 4.65 -2.58 6.90
CA ASP A 47 5.08 -1.74 8.02
C ASP A 47 5.22 -0.26 7.68
N ALA A 48 5.18 0.10 6.39
CA ALA A 48 5.09 1.49 5.97
C ALA A 48 3.71 2.08 6.31
N THR A 49 3.65 3.35 6.70
CA THR A 49 2.39 4.09 6.91
C THR A 49 2.15 5.10 5.79
N GLY A 50 0.99 5.77 5.82
CA GLY A 50 0.74 6.92 4.95
C GLY A 50 -0.14 6.62 3.74
N VAL A 51 0.02 7.42 2.68
CA VAL A 51 -0.98 7.54 1.62
C VAL A 51 -1.07 6.29 0.74
N LEU A 52 -2.18 5.57 0.85
CA LEU A 52 -2.62 4.53 -0.07
C LEU A 52 -3.89 4.97 -0.80
N LEU A 53 -3.76 5.33 -2.08
CA LEU A 53 -4.89 5.70 -2.92
C LEU A 53 -5.63 4.45 -3.41
N VAL A 54 -6.90 4.32 -3.02
CA VAL A 54 -7.77 3.19 -3.38
C VAL A 54 -8.93 3.70 -4.25
N ALA A 55 -9.25 2.98 -5.32
CA ALA A 55 -10.39 3.26 -6.18
C ALA A 55 -11.51 2.23 -5.98
N ILE A 56 -12.76 2.70 -6.04
CA ILE A 56 -13.99 1.92 -5.90
C ILE A 56 -14.78 1.95 -7.21
N GLY A 57 -15.30 0.80 -7.63
CA GLY A 57 -16.15 0.67 -8.81
C GLY A 57 -15.45 1.10 -10.10
N ASN A 58 -16.14 1.88 -10.95
CA ASN A 58 -15.60 2.27 -12.26
C ASN A 58 -14.35 3.15 -12.19
N ALA A 59 -14.09 3.79 -11.05
CA ALA A 59 -12.87 4.56 -10.81
C ALA A 59 -11.61 3.69 -10.88
N THR A 60 -11.69 2.36 -10.68
CA THR A 60 -10.49 1.51 -10.79
C THR A 60 -9.84 1.53 -12.17
N ARG A 61 -10.59 1.90 -13.22
CA ARG A 61 -10.04 2.08 -14.58
C ARG A 61 -9.05 3.22 -14.65
N LEU A 62 -9.14 4.18 -13.74
CA LEU A 62 -8.29 5.37 -13.72
C LEU A 62 -6.98 5.13 -12.97
N LEU A 63 -6.84 4.03 -12.21
CA LEU A 63 -5.63 3.72 -11.43
C LEU A 63 -4.35 3.69 -12.29
N GLN A 64 -4.47 3.32 -13.57
CA GLN A 64 -3.36 3.31 -14.54
C GLN A 64 -2.68 4.68 -14.69
N PHE A 65 -3.40 5.78 -14.45
CA PHE A 65 -2.86 7.14 -14.54
C PHE A 65 -2.10 7.58 -13.29
N PHE A 66 -2.24 6.85 -12.17
CA PHE A 66 -1.62 7.20 -10.89
C PHE A 66 -0.31 6.45 -10.62
N GLY A 67 -0.06 5.34 -11.34
CA GLY A 67 1.10 4.49 -11.08
C GLY A 67 2.45 5.19 -11.24
N ASN A 68 2.54 6.13 -12.19
CA ASN A 68 3.77 6.86 -12.54
C ASN A 68 3.83 8.27 -11.94
N LEU A 69 2.87 8.64 -11.08
CA LEU A 69 2.94 9.94 -10.41
C LEU A 69 4.07 9.94 -9.38
N PRO A 70 4.72 11.10 -9.16
CA PRO A 70 5.76 11.21 -8.14
C PRO A 70 5.20 10.85 -6.76
N LYS A 71 6.04 10.19 -5.97
CA LYS A 71 5.76 9.82 -4.58
C LYS A 71 6.89 10.33 -3.71
N THR A 72 6.54 10.75 -2.51
CA THR A 72 7.49 11.23 -1.51
C THR A 72 7.38 10.35 -0.28
N TYR A 73 8.53 9.97 0.25
CA TYR A 73 8.65 9.11 1.42
C TYR A 73 9.54 9.80 2.45
N THR A 74 9.23 9.56 3.72
CA THR A 74 10.11 9.84 4.85
C THR A 74 10.38 8.51 5.52
N GLY A 75 11.64 8.23 5.80
CA GLY A 75 12.08 6.99 6.43
C GLY A 75 13.43 7.16 7.07
N GLU A 76 13.75 6.23 7.97
CA GLU A 76 15.04 6.15 8.65
C GLU A 76 15.81 4.94 8.11
N VAL A 77 17.12 5.11 7.95
CA VAL A 77 18.01 4.05 7.47
C VAL A 77 19.06 3.77 8.53
N VAL A 78 19.22 2.49 8.88
CA VAL A 78 20.28 2.02 9.76
C VAL A 78 21.45 1.57 8.90
N PHE A 79 22.52 2.37 8.86
CA PHE A 79 23.74 2.01 8.14
C PHE A 79 24.51 0.89 8.85
N GLY A 80 25.25 0.09 8.08
CA GLY A 80 26.08 -1.01 8.60
C GLY A 80 25.31 -2.28 8.96
N THR A 81 24.00 -2.37 8.70
CA THR A 81 23.20 -3.58 8.92
C THR A 81 22.46 -3.96 7.65
N ALA A 82 22.50 -5.25 7.29
CA ALA A 82 21.70 -5.81 6.21
C ALA A 82 20.73 -6.85 6.77
N THR A 83 19.48 -6.83 6.29
CA THR A 83 18.42 -7.76 6.69
C THR A 83 17.88 -8.58 5.51
N THR A 84 17.21 -9.70 5.78
CA THR A 84 16.63 -10.58 4.75
C THR A 84 15.58 -9.90 3.86
N THR A 85 14.89 -8.89 4.38
CA THR A 85 13.78 -8.18 3.70
C THR A 85 14.15 -6.78 3.24
N LEU A 86 15.38 -6.32 3.51
CA LEU A 86 15.87 -4.97 3.23
C LEU A 86 15.14 -3.86 4.01
N ASP A 87 14.43 -4.22 5.07
CA ASP A 87 13.79 -3.32 6.03
C ASP A 87 13.96 -3.85 7.46
N ALA A 88 13.35 -3.17 8.44
CA ALA A 88 13.47 -3.49 9.86
C ALA A 88 12.73 -4.79 10.27
N SER A 89 11.96 -5.40 9.38
CA SER A 89 11.11 -6.56 9.70
C SER A 89 11.79 -7.90 9.44
N GLY A 90 12.92 -7.89 8.71
CA GLY A 90 13.72 -9.06 8.40
C GLY A 90 14.76 -9.40 9.47
N GLU A 91 15.30 -10.61 9.38
CA GLU A 91 16.41 -11.05 10.22
C GLU A 91 17.73 -10.44 9.73
N VAL A 92 18.63 -10.08 10.64
CA VAL A 92 19.97 -9.55 10.31
C VAL A 92 20.80 -10.66 9.65
N VAL A 93 21.34 -10.39 8.47
CA VAL A 93 22.18 -11.32 7.70
C VAL A 93 23.64 -10.87 7.61
N ALA A 94 23.92 -9.59 7.81
CA ALA A 94 25.28 -9.06 7.86
C ALA A 94 25.35 -7.76 8.66
N THR A 95 26.51 -7.52 9.26
CA THR A 95 26.85 -6.28 9.96
C THR A 95 28.24 -5.79 9.54
N SER A 96 28.41 -4.48 9.42
CA SER A 96 29.67 -3.81 9.12
C SER A 96 29.94 -2.72 10.16
N ASP A 97 31.21 -2.56 10.53
CA ASP A 97 31.65 -1.44 11.35
C ASP A 97 31.59 -0.14 10.52
N MET A 98 30.91 0.88 11.07
CA MET A 98 30.72 2.20 10.46
C MET A 98 31.48 3.31 11.20
N SER A 99 32.39 2.95 12.10
CA SER A 99 33.14 3.89 12.95
C SER A 99 34.34 4.56 12.27
N THR A 100 34.63 4.23 11.00
CA THR A 100 35.81 4.73 10.26
C THR A 100 35.43 5.57 9.06
#